data_AF-A0A534HQN6-F1
#
_entry.id   AF-A0A534HQN6-F1
#
_cell.length_a   1.000
_cell.length_b   1.000
_cell.length_c   1.000
_cell.angle_alpha   90.00
_cell.angle_beta   90.00
_cell.angle_gamma   90.00
#
_symmetry.space_group_name_H-M   'P 1'
#
loop_
_entity.id
_entity.type
_entity.pdbx_description
1 polymer ?
#
loop_
_entity_poly.entity_id
_entity_poly.type
_entity_poly.pdbx_seq_one_letter_code
_entity_poly.pdbx_strand_id
1 'polypeptide(L)'
;MDSIVREVVSRSTPEPRMPESPTQPIGLGAEDSELERILASLRTNIRIVGIGGGGCNTIDRLVESGIVGAELYAANTDAQHLLIIRSPHKLLLGRRVTRGLGAGALPQVGE
;
A
#
# COMPACT_ATOMS: atom_id res chain seq x y z
N MET A 1 11.94 -36.75 59.18
CA MET A 1 11.31 -36.46 57.87
C MET A 1 12.16 -35.55 56.98
N ASP A 2 13.29 -34.98 57.47
CA ASP A 2 14.04 -33.94 56.75
C ASP A 2 15.26 -34.43 55.93
N SER A 3 15.62 -35.72 55.98
CA SER A 3 16.80 -36.22 55.25
C SER A 3 16.47 -36.70 53.83
N ILE A 4 15.26 -37.23 53.60
CA ILE A 4 14.80 -37.69 52.28
C ILE A 4 14.58 -36.49 51.35
N VAL A 5 14.12 -35.36 51.88
CA VAL A 5 13.84 -34.15 51.11
C VAL A 5 15.12 -33.49 50.57
N ARG A 6 16.25 -33.59 51.29
CA ARG A 6 17.53 -33.01 50.84
C ARG A 6 18.23 -33.84 49.77
N GLU A 7 18.03 -35.15 49.74
CA GLU A 7 18.66 -36.04 48.75
C GLU A 7 17.97 -35.97 47.37
N VAL A 8 16.65 -35.73 47.36
CA VAL A 8 15.88 -35.57 46.10
C VAL A 8 16.18 -34.24 45.41
N VAL A 9 16.54 -33.20 46.17
CA VAL A 9 16.88 -31.86 45.64
C VAL A 9 18.29 -31.82 45.02
N SER A 10 19.22 -32.72 45.40
CA SER A 10 20.58 -32.72 44.83
C SER A 10 20.69 -33.42 43.46
N ARG A 11 19.69 -34.23 43.07
CA ARG A 11 19.66 -34.94 41.78
C ARG A 11 18.95 -34.19 40.65
N SER A 12 18.41 -33.01 40.95
CA SER A 12 17.69 -32.17 40.01
C SER A 12 18.38 -30.81 39.90
N THR A 13 19.67 -30.83 39.57
CA THR A 13 20.19 -29.75 38.75
C THR A 13 19.71 -30.04 37.33
N PRO A 14 18.76 -29.28 36.77
CA PRO A 14 18.62 -29.29 35.32
C PRO A 14 19.98 -28.83 34.80
N GLU A 15 20.67 -29.67 34.02
CA GLU A 15 21.75 -29.17 33.19
C GLU A 15 21.22 -27.92 32.50
N PRO A 16 21.96 -26.80 32.49
CA PRO A 16 21.53 -25.65 31.72
C PRO A 16 21.32 -26.16 30.30
N ARG A 17 20.05 -26.25 29.87
CA ARG A 17 19.75 -26.42 28.45
C ARG A 17 20.48 -25.26 27.82
N MET A 18 21.56 -25.59 27.10
CA MET A 18 22.20 -24.61 26.24
C MET A 18 21.05 -23.93 25.49
N PRO A 19 21.01 -22.59 25.43
CA PRO A 19 20.05 -21.95 24.56
C PRO A 19 20.18 -22.66 23.22
N GLU A 20 19.10 -23.28 22.76
CA GLU A 20 19.06 -23.83 21.41
C GLU A 20 19.65 -22.74 20.55
N SER A 21 20.80 -23.05 19.94
CA SER A 21 21.54 -22.09 19.12
C SER A 21 20.48 -21.40 18.29
N PRO A 22 20.38 -20.04 18.35
CA PRO A 22 19.34 -19.33 17.61
C PRO A 22 19.35 -19.93 16.23
N THR A 23 18.23 -20.53 15.84
CA THR A 23 18.05 -21.20 14.55
C THR A 23 18.75 -20.31 13.57
N GLN A 24 19.87 -20.79 13.01
CA GLN A 24 20.78 -19.94 12.24
C GLN A 24 19.89 -19.05 11.38
N PRO A 25 20.04 -17.71 11.43
CA PRO A 25 19.19 -16.85 10.63
C PRO A 25 19.28 -17.41 9.23
N ILE A 26 18.15 -17.90 8.73
CA ILE A 26 18.05 -18.52 7.40
C ILE A 26 18.75 -17.50 6.52
N GLY A 27 19.94 -17.87 6.02
CA GLY A 27 20.86 -16.88 5.51
C GLY A 27 20.12 -16.10 4.45
N LEU A 28 20.11 -14.75 4.56
CA LEU A 28 19.72 -13.87 3.47
C LEU A 28 20.71 -14.15 2.33
N GLY A 29 20.41 -15.19 1.57
CA GLY A 29 21.31 -15.81 0.61
C GLY A 29 21.23 -15.07 -0.71
N ALA A 30 22.25 -15.23 -1.54
CA ALA A 30 22.27 -14.70 -2.90
C ALA A 30 20.97 -15.05 -3.69
N GLU A 31 20.33 -16.15 -3.34
CA GLU A 31 19.03 -16.61 -3.87
C GLU A 31 17.89 -15.63 -3.57
N ASP A 32 17.76 -15.14 -2.32
CA ASP A 32 16.74 -14.15 -1.95
C ASP A 32 16.94 -12.82 -2.72
N SER A 33 18.20 -12.42 -2.89
CA SER A 33 18.55 -11.23 -3.68
C SER A 33 18.22 -11.39 -5.18
N GLU A 34 18.37 -12.59 -5.74
CA GLU A 34 17.99 -12.88 -7.12
C GLU A 34 16.47 -12.88 -7.29
N LEU A 35 15.73 -13.48 -6.36
CA LEU A 35 14.27 -13.46 -6.33
C LEU A 35 13.74 -12.03 -6.20
N GLU A 36 14.32 -11.19 -5.34
CA GLU A 36 13.95 -9.78 -5.20
C GLU A 36 14.15 -9.00 -6.51
N ARG A 37 15.25 -9.24 -7.24
CA ARG A 37 15.50 -8.60 -8.55
C ARG A 37 14.49 -9.02 -9.60
N ILE A 38 14.15 -10.31 -9.65
CA ILE A 38 13.13 -10.82 -10.58
C ILE A 38 11.77 -10.22 -10.24
N LEU A 39 11.37 -10.22 -8.97
CA LEU A 39 10.11 -9.61 -8.51
C LEU A 39 10.06 -8.11 -8.81
N ALA A 40 11.16 -7.38 -8.63
CA ALA A 40 11.24 -5.96 -8.96
C ALA A 40 11.03 -5.71 -10.47
N SER A 41 11.57 -6.59 -11.33
CA SER A 41 11.38 -6.48 -12.79
C SER A 41 9.96 -6.80 -13.25
N LEU A 42 9.20 -7.59 -12.48
CA LEU A 42 7.82 -7.97 -12.78
C LEU A 42 6.78 -7.00 -12.20
N ARG A 43 7.23 -5.94 -11.52
CA ARG A 43 6.33 -4.99 -10.87
C ARG A 43 5.52 -4.21 -11.90
N THR A 44 4.21 -4.43 -11.93
CA THR A 44 3.30 -3.76 -12.85
C THR A 44 2.90 -2.40 -12.30
N ASN A 45 3.04 -1.36 -13.12
CA ASN A 45 2.61 -0.01 -12.77
C ASN A 45 1.13 0.19 -13.16
N ILE A 46 0.24 0.20 -12.16
CA ILE A 46 -1.20 0.40 -12.39
C ILE A 46 -1.56 1.85 -12.08
N ARG A 47 -2.25 2.51 -13.03
CA ARG A 47 -2.78 3.86 -12.85
C ARG A 47 -4.26 3.88 -13.19
N ILE A 48 -5.06 4.46 -12.31
CA ILE A 48 -6.51 4.61 -12.49
C ILE A 48 -6.79 6.10 -12.63
N VAL A 49 -7.37 6.50 -13.76
CA VAL A 49 -7.68 7.89 -14.07
C VAL A 49 -9.20 8.06 -14.17
N GLY A 50 -9.79 8.75 -13.19
CA GLY A 50 -11.20 9.13 -13.21
C GLY A 50 -11.38 10.46 -13.91
N ILE A 51 -12.14 10.47 -15.01
CA ILE A 51 -12.40 11.68 -15.80
C ILE A 51 -13.85 12.14 -15.61
N GLY A 52 -14.04 13.45 -15.44
CA GLY A 52 -15.35 14.09 -15.29
C GLY A 52 -16.00 13.80 -13.93
N GLY A 53 -17.27 14.16 -13.78
CA GLY A 53 -17.95 14.06 -12.49
C GLY A 53 -18.08 12.63 -11.95
N GLY A 54 -18.53 11.70 -12.78
CA GLY A 54 -18.66 10.29 -12.40
C GLY A 54 -17.31 9.63 -12.12
N GLY A 55 -16.31 9.88 -12.97
CA GLY A 55 -14.97 9.34 -12.79
C GLY A 55 -14.29 9.86 -11.51
N CYS A 56 -14.39 11.16 -11.23
CA CYS A 56 -13.90 11.75 -9.99
C CYS A 56 -14.56 11.11 -8.75
N ASN A 57 -15.89 10.94 -8.75
CA ASN A 57 -16.60 10.25 -7.66
C ASN A 57 -16.12 8.81 -7.47
N THR A 58 -15.86 8.08 -8.55
CA THR A 58 -15.29 6.73 -8.46
C THR A 58 -13.90 6.75 -7.83
N ILE A 59 -13.03 7.68 -8.23
CA ILE A 59 -11.70 7.82 -7.62
C ILE A 59 -11.81 8.13 -6.13
N ASP A 60 -12.74 8.99 -5.74
CA ASP A 60 -12.95 9.34 -4.34
C ASP A 60 -13.33 8.12 -3.48
N ARG A 61 -14.18 7.23 -4.02
CA ARG A 61 -14.51 5.94 -3.38
C ARG A 61 -13.33 4.96 -3.35
N LEU A 62 -12.49 4.95 -4.38
CA LEU A 62 -11.29 4.11 -4.43
C LEU A 62 -10.25 4.57 -3.39
N VAL A 63 -10.14 5.88 -3.16
CA VAL A 63 -9.33 6.45 -2.07
C VAL A 63 -9.88 6.00 -0.72
N GLU A 64 -11.18 6.14 -0.47
CA GLU A 64 -11.82 5.67 0.78
C GLU A 64 -11.63 4.18 1.03
N SER A 65 -11.69 3.38 -0.04
CA SER A 65 -11.56 1.93 0.06
C SER A 65 -10.11 1.48 0.29
N GLY A 66 -9.13 2.39 0.20
CA GLY A 66 -7.73 2.10 0.49
C GLY A 66 -7.07 1.16 -0.52
N ILE A 67 -7.37 1.31 -1.82
CA ILE A 67 -6.79 0.43 -2.85
C ILE A 67 -5.26 0.48 -2.83
N VAL A 68 -4.63 -0.70 -2.86
CA VAL A 68 -3.17 -0.86 -2.84
C VAL A 68 -2.68 -1.28 -4.23
N GLY A 69 -1.52 -0.78 -4.63
CA GLY A 69 -0.87 -1.17 -5.88
C GLY A 69 -1.33 -0.40 -7.13
N ALA A 70 -2.21 0.59 -6.98
CA ALA A 70 -2.59 1.50 -8.05
C ALA A 70 -2.42 2.96 -7.65
N GLU A 71 -1.89 3.78 -8.56
CA GLU A 71 -1.90 5.23 -8.42
C GLU A 71 -3.24 5.79 -8.90
N LEU A 72 -3.82 6.71 -8.13
CA LEU A 72 -5.14 7.29 -8.40
C LEU A 72 -5.02 8.73 -8.89
N TYR A 73 -5.68 9.02 -10.02
CA TYR A 73 -5.72 10.34 -10.64
C TYR A 73 -7.16 10.78 -10.89
N ALA A 74 -7.49 12.01 -10.54
CA ALA A 74 -8.77 12.65 -10.86
C ALA A 74 -8.56 13.79 -11.86
N ALA A 75 -9.32 13.80 -12.94
CA ALA A 75 -9.28 14.84 -13.96
C ALA A 75 -10.69 15.38 -14.25
N ASN A 76 -10.85 16.70 -14.29
CA ASN A 76 -12.13 17.33 -14.59
C ASN A 76 -11.93 18.73 -15.18
N THR A 77 -12.91 19.23 -15.92
CA THR A 77 -12.97 20.63 -16.38
C THR A 77 -13.56 21.57 -15.32
N ASP A 78 -14.26 20.99 -14.33
CA ASP A 78 -14.83 21.68 -13.18
C ASP A 78 -13.83 21.71 -12.01
N ALA A 79 -13.38 22.91 -11.66
CA ALA A 79 -12.42 23.13 -10.59
C ALA A 79 -13.05 22.97 -9.19
N GLN A 80 -14.33 23.30 -9.03
CA GLN A 80 -15.04 23.17 -7.75
C GLN A 80 -15.18 21.70 -7.39
N HIS A 81 -15.55 20.88 -8.37
CA HIS A 81 -15.64 19.45 -8.15
C HIS A 81 -14.25 18.84 -7.86
N LEU A 82 -13.20 19.19 -8.60
CA LEU A 82 -11.85 18.68 -8.29
C LEU A 82 -11.35 19.06 -6.90
N LEU A 83 -11.74 20.24 -6.39
CA LEU A 83 -11.29 20.71 -5.09
C LEU A 83 -11.71 19.75 -3.95
N ILE A 84 -12.94 19.24 -4.01
CA ILE A 84 -13.53 18.39 -2.95
C ILE A 84 -13.09 16.92 -3.03
N ILE A 85 -12.54 16.47 -4.16
CA ILE A 85 -12.11 15.08 -4.37
C ILE A 85 -10.80 14.80 -3.62
N ARG A 86 -10.71 13.66 -2.95
CA ARG A 86 -9.57 13.26 -2.10
C ARG A 86 -8.42 12.59 -2.85
N SER A 87 -8.50 12.52 -4.17
CA SER A 87 -7.43 11.95 -4.99
C SER A 87 -6.08 12.66 -4.73
N PRO A 88 -4.97 11.90 -4.57
CA PRO A 88 -3.65 12.47 -4.39
C PRO A 88 -3.16 13.25 -5.63
N HIS A 89 -3.65 12.88 -6.83
CA HIS A 89 -3.28 13.54 -8.07
C HIS A 89 -4.52 14.12 -8.75
N LYS A 90 -4.56 15.46 -8.90
CA LYS A 90 -5.70 16.18 -9.48
C LYS A 90 -5.29 17.01 -10.69
N LEU A 91 -6.05 16.91 -11.78
CA LEU A 91 -5.77 17.60 -13.04
C LEU A 91 -6.97 18.42 -13.52
N LEU A 92 -6.82 19.75 -13.53
CA LEU A 92 -7.81 20.65 -14.12
C LEU A 92 -7.64 20.71 -15.64
N LEU A 93 -8.60 20.14 -16.36
CA LEU A 93 -8.67 20.15 -17.81
C LEU A 93 -9.24 21.47 -18.34
N GLY A 94 -8.78 21.90 -19.52
CA GLY A 94 -9.41 23.00 -20.24
C GLY A 94 -9.38 24.37 -19.52
N ARG A 95 -8.42 24.63 -18.62
CA ARG A 95 -8.35 25.87 -17.82
C ARG A 95 -8.58 27.16 -18.61
N ARG A 96 -8.06 27.24 -19.84
CA ARG A 96 -8.21 28.41 -20.72
C ARG A 96 -9.59 28.50 -21.39
N VAL A 97 -10.22 27.36 -21.65
CA VAL A 97 -11.49 27.22 -22.38
C VAL A 97 -12.67 27.35 -21.42
N THR A 98 -12.68 26.56 -20.34
CA THR A 98 -13.79 26.47 -19.38
C THR A 98 -13.63 27.41 -18.19
N ARG A 99 -12.42 27.95 -17.97
CA ARG A 99 -12.08 28.78 -16.80
C ARG A 99 -12.36 28.08 -15.46
N GLY A 100 -12.44 26.74 -15.47
CA GLY A 100 -12.75 25.93 -14.30
C GLY A 100 -14.25 25.80 -13.98
N LEU A 101 -15.14 26.23 -14.87
CA LEU A 101 -16.60 26.15 -14.68
C LEU A 101 -17.23 24.84 -15.20
N GLY A 102 -16.43 23.97 -15.81
CA GLY A 102 -16.92 22.74 -16.45
C GLY A 102 -17.26 22.91 -17.93
N ALA A 103 -17.48 21.77 -18.60
CA ALA A 103 -17.82 21.69 -20.02
C ALA A 103 -19.33 21.83 -20.32
N GLY A 104 -20.18 21.97 -19.29
CA GLY A 104 -21.62 22.16 -19.47
C GLY A 104 -22.36 21.01 -20.16
N ALA A 105 -21.88 19.77 -19.98
CA ALA A 105 -22.37 18.57 -20.69
C ALA A 105 -22.24 18.61 -22.23
N LEU A 106 -21.38 19.48 -22.76
CA LEU A 106 -21.03 19.55 -24.18
C LEU A 106 -19.73 18.77 -24.42
N PRO A 107 -19.76 17.59 -25.07
CA PRO A 107 -18.56 16.80 -25.32
C PRO A 107 -17.50 17.56 -26.12
N GLN A 108 -17.92 18.44 -27.04
CA GLN A 108 -17.01 19.23 -27.88
C GLN A 108 -16.16 20.22 -27.09
N VAL A 109 -16.60 20.58 -25.88
CA VAL A 109 -15.83 21.44 -24.97
C VAL A 109 -14.85 20.62 -24.12
N GLY A 110 -15.11 19.32 -23.96
CA GLY A 110 -14.30 18.40 -23.15
C GLY A 110 -13.28 17.56 -23.91
N GLU A 111 -13.42 17.42 -25.23
CA GLU A 111 -12.47 16.76 -26.16
C GLU A 111 -11.07 17.41 -26.15
#